data_AF-A8A8E6-F1
#
_entry.id   AF-A8A8E6-F1
#
_cell.length_a   1.000
_cell.length_b   1.000
_cell.length_c   1.000
_cell.angle_alpha   90.00
_cell.angle_beta   90.00
_cell.angle_gamma   90.00
#
_symmetry.space_group_name_H-M   'P 1'
#
loop_
_entity.id
_entity.type
_entity.pdbx_description
1 polymer ?
#
loop_
_entity_poly.entity_id
_entity_poly.type
_entity_poly.pdbx_seq_one_letter_code
_entity_poly.pdbx_strand_id
1 'polypeptide(L)'
;MSKCRELIKEFGSLKVTTTRLAILFYLMVNKWSKLGDIAKHLGLTKSTVWKHLKEMQEEGLVKVKYSLGRHPQMNVALTEKGAKLVLQYAGLLEKVIECLEGEGEKSEKGESEGVEGHEESEDRSGSTHSTDQT
;
A
#
# COMPACT_ATOMS: atom_id res chain seq x y z
N MET A 1 4.02 -19.29 -2.99
CA MET A 1 2.87 -19.64 -2.11
C MET A 1 3.18 -19.93 -0.63
N SER A 2 4.03 -20.89 -0.21
CA SER A 2 4.20 -21.23 1.23
C SER A 2 4.76 -20.08 2.08
N LYS A 3 5.81 -19.40 1.60
CA LYS A 3 6.51 -18.34 2.32
C LYS A 3 5.66 -17.08 2.51
N CYS A 4 4.93 -16.65 1.47
CA CYS A 4 4.08 -15.46 1.55
C CYS A 4 2.85 -15.66 2.46
N ARG A 5 2.37 -16.91 2.61
CA ARG A 5 1.31 -17.25 3.57
C ARG A 5 1.79 -17.12 5.02
N GLU A 6 3.07 -17.34 5.30
CA GLU A 6 3.63 -17.18 6.66
C GLU A 6 3.61 -15.71 7.10
N LEU A 7 3.76 -14.77 6.18
CA LEU A 7 3.70 -13.33 6.47
C LEU A 7 2.36 -12.90 7.07
N ILE A 8 1.25 -13.55 6.70
CA ILE A 8 -0.08 -13.28 7.29
C ILE A 8 -0.06 -13.49 8.82
N LYS A 9 0.68 -14.50 9.29
CA LYS A 9 0.82 -14.77 10.72
C LYS A 9 1.69 -13.70 11.40
N GLU A 10 2.76 -13.27 10.75
CA GLU A 10 3.61 -12.19 11.25
C GLU A 10 2.82 -10.88 11.37
N PHE A 11 2.03 -10.51 10.36
CA PHE A 11 1.14 -9.35 10.42
C PHE A 11 0.13 -9.45 11.57
N GLY A 12 -0.51 -10.63 11.72
CA GLY A 12 -1.45 -10.87 12.81
C GLY A 12 -0.83 -10.73 14.21
N SER A 13 0.46 -11.03 14.35
CA SER A 13 1.18 -10.96 15.63
C SER A 13 1.39 -9.52 16.13
N LEU A 14 1.44 -8.54 15.23
CA LEU A 14 1.64 -7.11 15.59
C LEU A 14 0.41 -6.48 16.27
N LYS A 15 -0.76 -7.15 16.22
CA LYS A 15 -2.01 -6.73 16.90
C LYS A 15 -2.37 -5.25 16.68
N VAL A 16 -2.12 -4.73 15.48
CA VAL A 16 -2.43 -3.34 15.10
C VAL A 16 -3.50 -3.33 14.01
N THR A 17 -4.52 -2.49 14.17
CA THR A 17 -5.55 -2.31 13.14
C THR A 17 -5.07 -1.37 12.04
N THR A 18 -5.66 -1.47 10.85
CA THR A 18 -5.32 -0.58 9.72
C THR A 18 -5.45 0.90 10.08
N THR A 19 -6.50 1.27 10.82
CA THR A 19 -6.70 2.67 11.26
C THR A 19 -5.61 3.14 12.20
N ARG A 20 -5.23 2.32 13.19
CA ARG A 20 -4.14 2.66 14.11
C ARG A 20 -2.82 2.77 13.36
N LEU A 21 -2.56 1.84 12.45
CA LEU A 21 -1.37 1.87 11.61
C LEU A 21 -1.28 3.14 10.75
N ALA A 22 -2.38 3.55 10.11
CA ALA A 22 -2.43 4.80 9.35
C ALA A 22 -2.13 6.02 10.22
N ILE A 23 -2.67 6.07 11.46
CA ILE A 23 -2.34 7.13 12.43
C ILE A 23 -0.85 7.10 12.80
N LEU A 24 -0.28 5.91 13.05
CA LEU A 24 1.13 5.78 13.41
C LEU A 24 2.06 6.24 12.27
N PHE A 25 1.79 5.85 11.02
CA PHE A 25 2.53 6.34 9.85
C PHE A 25 2.41 7.86 9.70
N TYR A 26 1.21 8.41 9.85
CA TYR A 26 1.00 9.85 9.80
C TYR A 26 1.86 10.58 10.86
N LEU A 27 1.88 10.07 12.10
CA LEU A 27 2.65 10.65 13.20
C LEU A 27 4.17 10.47 13.03
N MET A 28 4.61 9.38 12.39
CA MET A 28 6.02 9.15 12.06
C MET A 28 6.58 10.29 11.20
N VAL A 29 5.78 10.78 10.24
CA VAL A 29 6.16 11.90 9.36
C VAL A 29 5.94 13.26 10.05
N ASN A 30 4.81 13.43 10.76
CA ASN A 30 4.35 14.75 11.23
C ASN A 30 4.69 15.08 12.69
N LYS A 31 5.56 14.30 13.36
CA LYS A 31 5.99 14.51 14.76
C LYS A 31 4.83 14.79 15.72
N TRP A 32 4.65 16.04 16.16
CA TRP A 32 3.53 16.47 16.99
C TRP A 32 2.39 16.98 16.11
N SER A 33 1.21 16.39 16.27
CA SER A 33 0.03 16.73 15.47
C SER A 33 -1.21 16.88 16.34
N LYS A 34 -2.10 17.80 15.96
CA LYS A 34 -3.41 17.95 16.63
C LYS A 34 -4.34 16.83 16.20
N LEU A 35 -5.22 16.41 17.09
CA LEU A 35 -6.28 15.44 16.78
C LEU A 35 -7.11 15.84 15.55
N GLY A 36 -7.46 17.13 15.45
CA GLY A 36 -8.23 17.64 14.31
C GLY A 36 -7.49 17.50 12.98
N ASP A 37 -6.17 17.68 12.97
CA ASP A 37 -5.34 17.56 11.77
C ASP A 37 -5.22 16.09 11.37
N ILE A 38 -5.00 15.19 12.33
CA ILE A 38 -4.96 13.74 12.08
C ILE A 38 -6.29 13.27 11.46
N ALA A 39 -7.42 13.69 12.05
CA ALA A 39 -8.75 13.36 11.56
C ALA A 39 -8.96 13.86 10.12
N LYS A 40 -8.60 15.12 9.85
CA LYS A 40 -8.74 15.73 8.52
C LYS A 40 -7.90 15.01 7.46
N HIS A 41 -6.62 14.76 7.71
CA HIS A 41 -5.71 14.20 6.70
C HIS A 41 -5.96 12.72 6.43
N LEU A 42 -6.47 11.97 7.42
CA LEU A 42 -6.79 10.55 7.26
C LEU A 42 -8.25 10.29 6.85
N GLY A 43 -9.06 11.35 6.65
CA GLY A 43 -10.47 11.19 6.31
C GLY A 43 -11.30 10.52 7.42
N LEU A 44 -10.91 10.69 8.68
CA LEU A 44 -11.53 10.05 9.84
C LEU A 44 -12.35 11.05 10.64
N THR A 45 -13.34 10.57 11.38
CA THR A 45 -14.03 11.42 12.35
C THR A 45 -13.14 11.70 13.55
N LYS A 46 -13.29 12.88 14.18
CA LYS A 46 -12.58 13.22 15.41
C LYS A 46 -12.82 12.21 16.53
N SER A 47 -14.04 11.67 16.62
CA SER A 47 -14.41 10.64 17.60
C SER A 47 -13.63 9.34 17.40
N THR A 48 -13.56 8.87 16.15
CA THR A 48 -12.78 7.67 15.77
C THR A 48 -11.30 7.84 16.12
N VAL A 49 -10.71 8.98 15.74
CA VAL A 49 -9.30 9.27 16.03
C VAL A 49 -9.08 9.36 17.54
N TRP A 50 -9.95 10.05 18.28
CA TRP A 50 -9.84 10.15 19.74
C TRP A 50 -9.83 8.77 20.41
N LYS A 51 -10.77 7.89 20.04
CA LYS A 51 -10.87 6.53 20.60
C LYS A 51 -9.56 5.76 20.37
N HIS A 52 -9.06 5.72 19.14
CA HIS A 52 -7.82 5.01 18.84
C HIS A 52 -6.61 5.62 19.54
N LEU A 53 -6.52 6.95 19.61
CA LEU A 53 -5.43 7.63 20.31
C LEU A 53 -5.42 7.33 21.81
N LYS A 54 -6.58 7.20 22.44
CA LYS A 54 -6.69 6.80 23.85
C LYS A 54 -6.17 5.40 24.09
N GLU A 55 -6.63 4.42 23.31
CA GLU A 55 -6.18 3.04 23.40
C GLU A 55 -4.66 2.92 23.12
N MET A 56 -4.18 3.59 22.06
CA MET A 56 -2.75 3.61 21.72
C MET A 56 -1.88 4.33 22.77
N GLN A 57 -2.44 5.29 23.50
CA GLN A 57 -1.75 5.95 24.61
C GLN A 57 -1.58 4.98 25.79
N GLU A 58 -2.62 4.22 26.14
CA GLU A 58 -2.59 3.19 27.18
C GLU A 58 -1.57 2.08 26.84
N GLU A 59 -1.47 1.72 25.56
CA GLU A 59 -0.47 0.79 25.04
C GLU A 59 0.95 1.38 24.96
N GLY A 60 1.12 2.68 25.20
CA GLY A 60 2.40 3.38 25.15
C GLY A 60 2.95 3.61 23.73
N LEU A 61 2.11 3.50 22.69
CA LEU A 61 2.50 3.72 21.29
C LEU A 61 2.56 5.21 20.92
N VAL A 62 1.77 6.04 21.62
CA VAL A 62 1.74 7.49 21.40
C VAL A 62 1.81 8.23 22.74
N LYS A 63 2.36 9.45 22.69
CA LYS A 63 2.34 10.41 23.80
C LYS A 63 1.35 11.52 23.49
N VAL A 64 0.59 11.93 24.50
CA VAL A 64 -0.45 12.96 24.39
C VAL A 64 -0.11 14.14 25.28
N LYS A 65 -0.29 15.36 24.76
CA LYS A 65 -0.26 16.61 25.52
C LYS A 65 -1.52 17.41 25.26
N TYR A 66 -2.13 17.91 26.31
CA TYR A 66 -3.25 18.84 26.22
C TYR A 66 -2.73 20.26 26.30
N SER A 67 -3.01 21.08 25.29
CA SER A 67 -2.76 22.52 25.38
C SER A 67 -4.02 23.19 25.92
N LEU A 68 -3.90 23.82 27.09
CA LEU A 68 -4.97 24.57 27.75
C LEU A 68 -4.92 26.01 27.25
N GLY A 69 -5.80 26.35 26.31
CA GLY A 69 -5.98 27.71 25.80
C GLY A 69 -7.46 27.97 25.53
N ARG A 70 -7.79 29.06 24.83
CA ARG A 70 -9.18 29.42 24.48
C ARG A 70 -9.96 28.25 23.85
N HIS A 71 -9.28 27.39 23.08
CA HIS A 71 -9.80 26.13 22.59
C HIS A 71 -8.85 25.00 22.97
N PRO A 72 -9.15 24.21 24.01
CA PRO A 72 -8.32 23.08 24.41
C PRO A 72 -8.06 22.14 23.22
N GLN A 73 -6.79 21.79 22.99
CA GLN A 73 -6.40 20.87 21.91
C GLN A 73 -5.63 19.68 22.47
N MET A 74 -5.88 18.52 21.88
CA MET A 74 -5.09 17.30 22.08
C MET A 74 -4.00 17.25 21.01
N ASN A 75 -2.75 17.32 21.43
CA ASN A 75 -1.58 17.14 20.58
C ASN A 75 -0.99 15.76 20.85
N VAL A 76 -0.61 15.06 19.79
CA VAL A 76 -0.13 13.68 19.85
C VAL A 76 1.20 13.59 19.11
N ALA A 77 2.11 12.79 19.65
CA ALA A 77 3.30 12.38 18.93
C ALA A 77 3.57 10.89 19.13
N LEU A 78 4.35 10.33 18.21
CA LEU A 78 4.83 8.95 18.30
C LEU A 78 5.80 8.79 19.49
N THR A 79 5.75 7.64 20.17
CA THR A 79 6.81 7.21 21.11
C THR A 79 7.85 6.36 20.38
N GLU A 80 8.95 6.03 21.06
CA GLU A 80 9.91 5.07 20.51
C GLU A 80 9.28 3.68 20.30
N LYS A 81 8.41 3.24 21.22
CA LYS A 81 7.66 1.98 21.07
C LYS A 81 6.76 2.01 19.84
N GLY A 82 6.04 3.11 19.62
CA GLY A 82 5.22 3.31 18.41
C GLY A 82 6.05 3.31 17.14
N ALA A 83 7.22 3.97 17.14
CA ALA A 83 8.14 4.00 16.01
C ALA A 83 8.66 2.60 15.66
N LYS A 84 9.03 1.79 16.66
CA LYS A 84 9.43 0.40 16.45
C LYS A 84 8.34 -0.43 15.78
N LEU A 85 7.08 -0.24 16.18
CA LEU A 85 5.94 -0.94 15.57
C LEU A 85 5.76 -0.57 14.09
N VAL A 86 5.91 0.71 13.75
CA VAL A 86 5.86 1.18 12.35
C VAL A 86 6.97 0.54 11.52
N LEU A 87 8.20 0.52 12.04
CA LEU A 87 9.35 -0.08 11.36
C LEU A 87 9.19 -1.59 11.19
N GLN A 88 8.67 -2.30 12.20
CA GLN A 88 8.36 -3.72 12.08
C GLN A 88 7.35 -3.98 10.97
N TYR A 89 6.29 -3.17 10.88
CA TYR A 89 5.29 -3.30 9.83
C TYR A 89 5.89 -3.01 8.45
N ALA A 90 6.72 -1.96 8.32
CA ALA A 90 7.41 -1.63 7.07
C ALA A 90 8.31 -2.78 6.58
N GLY A 91 9.09 -3.39 7.48
CA GLY A 91 9.90 -4.56 7.13
C GLY A 91 9.07 -5.78 6.70
N LEU A 92 7.85 -5.94 7.22
CA LEU A 92 6.93 -6.98 6.69
C LEU A 92 6.43 -6.64 5.29
N LEU A 93 6.18 -5.36 4.99
CA LEU A 93 5.79 -4.92 3.64
C LEU A 93 6.92 -5.14 2.63
N GLU A 94 8.18 -4.90 3.00
CA GLU A 94 9.34 -5.21 2.15
C GLU A 94 9.38 -6.70 1.78
N LYS A 95 9.21 -7.60 2.77
CA LYS A 95 9.11 -9.05 2.51
C LYS A 95 7.94 -9.42 1.59
N VAL A 96 6.82 -8.69 1.66
CA VAL A 96 5.68 -8.90 0.74
C VAL A 96 6.08 -8.53 -0.68
N ILE A 97 6.77 -7.40 -0.87
CA ILE A 97 7.25 -6.96 -2.20
C ILE A 97 8.21 -8.01 -2.78
N GLU A 98 9.21 -8.47 -2.02
CA GLU A 98 10.13 -9.55 -2.44
C GLU A 98 9.38 -10.82 -2.85
N CYS A 99 8.32 -11.16 -2.11
CA CYS A 99 7.45 -12.29 -2.39
C CYS A 99 6.73 -12.19 -3.74
N LEU A 100 6.29 -10.98 -4.11
CA LEU A 100 5.57 -10.70 -5.36
C LEU A 100 6.52 -10.62 -6.56
N GLU A 101 7.70 -10.03 -6.39
CA GLU A 101 8.70 -9.88 -7.46
C GLU A 101 9.32 -11.23 -7.85
N GLY A 102 9.55 -12.14 -6.89
CA GLY A 102 10.09 -13.49 -7.14
C GLY A 102 9.17 -14.43 -7.94
N GLU A 103 7.92 -14.02 -8.23
CA GLU A 103 6.99 -14.78 -9.07
C GLU A 103 7.07 -14.39 -10.57
N GLY A 104 7.86 -13.37 -10.93
CA GLY A 104 7.97 -12.83 -12.30
C GLY A 104 8.97 -13.50 -13.26
N GLU A 105 9.90 -14.35 -12.78
CA GLU A 105 11.03 -14.82 -13.61
C GLU A 105 10.89 -16.23 -14.22
N LYS A 106 9.73 -16.91 -14.10
CA LYS A 106 9.58 -18.32 -14.51
C LYS A 106 8.64 -18.61 -15.69
N SER A 107 8.30 -17.62 -16.51
CA SER A 107 7.43 -17.86 -17.67
C SER A 107 7.93 -17.13 -18.92
N GLU A 108 9.08 -17.53 -19.44
CA GLU A 108 9.46 -17.26 -20.84
C GLU A 108 10.69 -18.10 -21.21
N LYS A 109 10.46 -19.37 -21.57
CA LYS A 109 11.31 -20.17 -22.47
C LYS A 109 10.62 -21.50 -22.73
N GLY A 110 9.87 -21.53 -23.82
CA GLY A 110 9.18 -22.72 -24.33
C GLY A 110 8.72 -22.46 -25.76
N GLU A 111 9.66 -22.62 -26.68
CA GLU A 111 9.50 -23.11 -28.06
C GLU A 111 8.39 -22.49 -28.95
N SER A 112 8.83 -21.67 -29.92
CA SER A 112 8.22 -21.67 -31.25
C SER A 112 9.30 -22.06 -32.26
N GLU A 113 9.30 -23.34 -32.64
CA GLU A 113 9.97 -23.83 -33.84
C GLU A 113 9.37 -23.15 -35.07
N GLY A 114 10.27 -22.72 -35.96
CA GLY A 114 9.96 -21.90 -37.13
C GLY A 114 9.17 -22.67 -38.19
N VAL A 115 8.19 -21.96 -38.76
CA VAL A 115 7.43 -22.35 -39.94
C VAL A 115 8.31 -22.18 -41.17
N GLU A 116 8.60 -23.28 -41.89
CA GLU A 116 9.09 -23.24 -43.27
C GLU A 116 7.96 -22.78 -44.21
N GLY A 117 8.13 -21.61 -44.81
CA GLY A 117 7.27 -21.12 -45.89
C GLY A 117 7.85 -21.51 -47.24
N HIS A 118 7.11 -22.33 -48.00
CA HIS A 118 7.40 -22.67 -49.39
C HIS A 118 6.47 -21.90 -50.34
N GLU A 119 7.14 -21.27 -51.31
CA GLU A 119 6.78 -21.04 -52.72
C GLU A 119 5.61 -20.14 -53.14
N GLU A 120 6.03 -19.20 -53.98
CA GLU A 120 5.28 -18.35 -54.89
C GLU A 120 4.37 -19.13 -55.83
N SER A 121 3.20 -18.55 -56.12
CA SER A 121 2.61 -18.68 -57.45
C SER A 121 1.99 -17.36 -57.87
N GLU A 122 2.49 -16.84 -58.97
CA GLU A 122 1.87 -15.84 -59.81
C GLU A 122 0.58 -16.41 -60.42
N ASP A 123 -0.51 -15.64 -60.51
CA ASP A 123 -1.10 -15.33 -61.81
C ASP A 123 -2.24 -14.31 -61.77
N ARG A 124 -2.00 -13.24 -62.53
CA ARG A 124 -2.88 -12.54 -63.48
C ARG A 124 -4.38 -12.31 -63.26
N SER A 125 -4.70 -11.08 -63.67
CA SER A 125 -5.97 -10.53 -64.18
C SER A 125 -6.99 -10.19 -63.10
N GLY A 126 -7.45 -8.95 -62.95
CA GLY A 126 -7.70 -7.92 -63.95
C GLY A 126 -9.20 -7.65 -63.92
N SER A 127 -9.63 -6.47 -63.49
CA SER A 127 -10.81 -5.75 -63.99
C SER A 127 -11.24 -4.65 -63.01
N THR A 128 -11.64 -3.55 -63.63
CA THR A 128 -12.00 -2.21 -63.19
C THR A 128 -13.40 -2.10 -62.57
N HIS A 129 -13.56 -1.26 -61.54
CA HIS A 129 -14.66 -0.27 -61.34
C HIS A 129 -14.50 0.33 -59.93
N SER A 130 -14.17 1.60 -59.72
CA SER A 130 -14.97 2.83 -59.94
C SER A 130 -16.21 2.92 -59.03
N THR A 131 -16.11 3.75 -57.99
CA THR A 131 -17.10 4.66 -57.35
C THR A 131 -16.61 4.92 -55.92
N ASP A 132 -16.03 6.08 -55.57
CA ASP A 132 -16.67 7.39 -55.38
C ASP A 132 -17.64 7.39 -54.18
N GLN A 133 -17.28 8.10 -53.10
CA GLN A 133 -18.13 8.98 -52.28
C GLN A 133 -17.49 9.27 -50.90
N THR A 134 -17.09 10.54 -50.75
CA THR A 134 -17.18 11.45 -49.58
C THR A 134 -16.86 10.96 -48.17
#